data_AF-A0A397CUI8-F1
#
_entry.id   AF-A0A397CUI8-F1
#
_cell.length_a   1.000
_cell.length_b   1.000
_cell.length_c   1.000
_cell.angle_alpha   90.00
_cell.angle_beta   90.00
_cell.angle_gamma   90.00
#
_symmetry.space_group_name_H-M   'P 1'
#
loop_
_entity.id
_entity.type
_entity.pdbx_description
1 polymer ?
#
loop_
_entity_poly.entity_id
_entity_poly.type
_entity_poly.pdbx_seq_one_letter_code
_entity_poly.pdbx_strand_id
1 'polypeptide(L)'
;DYWVDSVGGDRRAHISPDAIPWTAIKVILKESLYGGRVDNSYDQQLMDTLLDNVFNAHTYEANYPLVHPSNQDADDGVVIPSGKTKDQFTAWIASLPNSNPPSWLGLPCSVETMLVINQGHRTLRHLQLLQDGLDSVADDIDDGDATTTLFAGGAAAAWIQALHRKVTTWLAQLPRSSAIRVNTDDDDAATAFTNPVYRCLHREVELANKLLANVTSLLEYIDGVCSNALKPTSAVRDAMRSLHQDQLPSDWRTSYAIPPHISLHEWLADFSKRVAQLRHLMSLPLADVLSQRQHDSGGGFNVSGFHIQGIQWTQSGGFTATDALESPLDTLYLSWRVALDDVPTLRKLPVYLNAQRLVMLFEVAVDVPPSTLLSDHIWAERAVALTAWKL
;
A
#
# COMPACT_ATOMS: atom_id res chain seq x y z
N ASP A 1 3.25 25.05 31.09
CA ASP A 1 3.08 25.83 32.32
C ASP A 1 1.65 26.29 32.57
N TYR A 2 0.96 27.02 31.67
CA TYR A 2 -0.41 27.52 31.89
C TYR A 2 -1.38 26.59 32.65
N TRP A 3 -1.55 25.33 32.22
CA TRP A 3 -2.46 24.39 32.90
C TRP A 3 -1.98 23.98 34.29
N VAL A 4 -0.68 23.76 34.46
CA VAL A 4 -0.08 23.40 35.76
C VAL A 4 -0.17 24.60 36.70
N ASP A 5 0.10 25.81 36.21
CA ASP A 5 0.00 27.07 36.97
C ASP A 5 -1.44 27.36 37.38
N SER A 6 -2.41 27.05 36.52
CA SER A 6 -3.84 27.26 36.80
C SER A 6 -4.35 26.40 37.97
N VAL A 7 -3.78 25.20 38.15
CA VAL A 7 -4.19 24.24 39.19
C VAL A 7 -3.33 24.39 40.47
N GLY A 8 -2.03 24.63 40.30
CA GLY A 8 -1.07 24.79 41.39
C GLY A 8 -1.12 26.17 42.05
N GLY A 9 -1.40 27.21 41.26
CA GLY A 9 -1.12 28.60 41.62
C GLY A 9 0.37 28.84 41.91
N ASP A 10 0.75 30.07 42.27
CA ASP A 10 2.14 30.45 42.58
C ASP A 10 2.72 29.79 43.86
N ARG A 11 1.97 28.93 44.58
CA ARG A 11 2.29 28.54 45.98
C ARG A 11 2.34 27.05 46.28
N ARG A 12 1.98 26.15 45.35
CA ARG A 12 2.00 24.70 45.62
C ARG A 12 3.23 24.04 44.99
N ALA A 13 4.05 23.40 45.82
CA ALA A 13 5.21 22.62 45.35
C ALA A 13 4.82 21.27 44.74
N HIS A 14 3.63 20.75 45.05
CA HIS A 14 3.11 19.46 44.57
C HIS A 14 1.63 19.58 44.22
N ILE A 15 1.20 18.89 43.17
CA ILE A 15 -0.18 18.84 42.67
C ILE A 15 -0.56 17.37 42.51
N SER A 16 -1.81 17.02 42.85
CA SER A 16 -2.32 15.66 42.59
C SER A 16 -2.45 15.43 41.07
N PRO A 17 -1.98 14.30 40.52
CA PRO A 17 -2.16 13.98 39.10
C PRO A 17 -3.63 14.04 38.64
N ASP A 18 -4.58 13.68 39.51
CA ASP A 18 -6.01 13.73 39.20
C ASP A 18 -6.57 15.15 39.05
N ALA A 19 -5.87 16.15 39.60
CA ALA A 19 -6.28 17.54 39.52
C ALA A 19 -5.85 18.21 38.19
N ILE A 20 -4.97 17.56 37.43
CA ILE A 20 -4.50 18.06 36.14
C ILE A 20 -5.61 17.86 35.09
N PRO A 21 -5.96 18.88 34.28
CA PRO A 21 -7.00 18.75 33.27
C PRO A 21 -6.49 17.98 32.04
N TRP A 22 -6.27 16.67 32.20
CA TRP A 22 -5.76 15.78 31.14
C TRP A 22 -6.56 15.86 29.86
N THR A 23 -7.89 15.89 29.96
CA THR A 23 -8.78 16.02 28.80
C THR A 23 -8.51 17.29 28.01
N ALA A 24 -8.30 18.43 28.68
CA ALA A 24 -8.00 19.70 27.99
C ALA A 24 -6.63 19.66 27.30
N ILE A 25 -5.63 19.07 27.97
CA ILE A 25 -4.28 18.88 27.40
C ILE A 25 -4.36 18.00 26.15
N LYS A 26 -5.05 16.85 26.23
CA LYS A 26 -5.24 15.93 25.10
C LYS A 26 -5.99 16.58 23.95
N VAL A 27 -7.06 17.34 24.23
CA VAL A 27 -7.82 18.08 23.20
C VAL A 27 -6.93 19.11 22.48
N ILE A 28 -6.11 19.87 23.20
CA ILE A 28 -5.19 20.83 22.57
C ILE A 28 -4.13 20.12 21.72
N LEU A 29 -3.55 19.04 22.23
CA LEU A 29 -2.55 18.27 21.51
C LEU A 29 -3.13 17.67 20.22
N LYS A 30 -4.33 17.08 20.30
CA LYS A 30 -4.96 16.41 19.17
C LYS A 30 -5.61 17.37 18.18
N GLU A 31 -6.25 18.45 18.58
CA GLU A 31 -6.97 19.32 17.64
C GLU A 31 -6.10 20.48 17.13
N SER A 32 -5.30 21.10 18.01
CA SER A 32 -4.60 22.35 17.68
C SER A 32 -3.15 22.16 17.25
N LEU A 33 -2.44 21.18 17.83
CA LEU A 33 -0.99 21.03 17.63
C LEU A 33 -0.66 19.95 16.59
N TYR A 34 -1.08 18.71 16.84
CA TYR A 34 -0.72 17.56 16.01
C TYR A 34 -1.80 17.22 14.98
N GLY A 35 -3.07 17.14 15.36
CA GLY A 35 -4.13 16.69 14.43
C GLY A 35 -4.55 17.70 13.37
N GLY A 36 -4.16 18.97 13.48
CA GLY A 36 -4.33 19.92 12.37
C GLY A 36 -3.58 19.50 11.08
N ARG A 37 -2.61 18.57 11.19
CA ARG A 37 -1.89 17.96 10.06
C ARG A 37 -2.37 16.55 9.70
N VAL A 38 -3.28 15.98 10.46
CA VAL A 38 -3.78 14.62 10.28
C VAL A 38 -5.09 14.71 9.51
N ASP A 39 -5.10 14.22 8.27
CA ASP A 39 -6.25 14.22 7.36
C ASP A 39 -7.04 12.91 7.40
N ASN A 40 -6.44 11.85 7.95
CA ASN A 40 -6.99 10.51 8.03
C ASN A 40 -7.58 10.22 9.42
N SER A 41 -8.84 9.76 9.47
CA SER A 41 -9.52 9.39 10.72
C SER A 41 -8.83 8.26 11.47
N TYR A 42 -8.15 7.35 10.78
CA TYR A 42 -7.42 6.24 11.40
C TYR A 42 -6.14 6.72 12.08
N ASP A 43 -5.42 7.66 11.46
CA ASP A 43 -4.25 8.29 12.06
C ASP A 43 -4.66 9.18 13.25
N GLN A 44 -5.84 9.79 13.20
CA GLN A 44 -6.42 10.50 14.34
C GLN A 44 -6.72 9.54 15.49
N GLN A 45 -7.28 8.35 15.23
CA GLN A 45 -7.52 7.33 16.25
C GLN A 45 -6.23 6.81 16.89
N LEU A 46 -5.18 6.61 16.08
CA LEU A 46 -3.86 6.24 16.58
C LEU A 46 -3.30 7.33 17.51
N MET A 47 -3.38 8.60 17.10
CA MET A 47 -2.94 9.72 17.93
C MET A 47 -3.73 9.81 19.23
N ASP A 48 -5.06 9.65 19.19
CA ASP A 48 -5.90 9.65 20.37
C ASP A 48 -5.47 8.52 21.34
N THR A 49 -5.15 7.33 20.82
CA THR A 49 -4.65 6.19 21.60
C THR A 49 -3.30 6.50 22.26
N LEU A 50 -2.34 7.06 21.52
CA LEU A 50 -1.03 7.44 22.06
C LEU A 50 -1.15 8.51 23.15
N LEU A 51 -2.03 9.49 22.94
CA LEU A 51 -2.28 10.54 23.92
C LEU A 51 -2.97 9.99 25.17
N ASP A 52 -3.89 9.03 25.02
CA ASP A 52 -4.55 8.38 26.15
C ASP A 52 -3.56 7.52 26.97
N ASN A 53 -2.60 6.87 26.32
CA ASN A 53 -1.57 6.06 26.98
C ASN A 53 -0.53 6.89 27.75
N VAL A 54 -0.20 8.10 27.29
CA VAL A 54 0.85 8.95 27.88
C VAL A 54 0.31 10.08 28.76
N PHE A 55 -0.82 10.69 28.42
CA PHE A 55 -1.38 11.83 29.14
C PHE A 55 -2.57 11.41 30.01
N ASN A 56 -2.28 10.64 31.05
CA ASN A 56 -3.24 10.18 32.04
C ASN A 56 -2.63 10.23 33.47
N ALA A 57 -3.48 10.17 34.49
CA ALA A 57 -3.05 10.21 35.88
C ALA A 57 -2.22 8.97 36.29
N HIS A 58 -2.48 7.81 35.67
CA HIS A 58 -1.77 6.55 35.94
C HIS A 58 -0.28 6.62 35.59
N THR A 59 0.13 7.51 34.67
CA THR A 59 1.55 7.72 34.35
C THR A 59 2.41 8.20 35.53
N TYR A 60 1.77 8.71 36.60
CA TYR A 60 2.44 9.10 37.85
C TYR A 60 2.55 7.95 38.86
N GLU A 61 2.01 6.77 38.56
CA GLU A 61 2.18 5.58 39.39
C GLU A 61 3.62 5.07 39.32
N ALA A 62 4.09 4.50 40.43
CA ALA A 62 5.43 3.90 40.47
C ALA A 62 5.48 2.71 39.50
N ASN A 63 6.51 2.70 38.66
CA ASN A 63 6.74 1.67 37.64
C ASN A 63 5.68 1.59 36.53
N TYR A 64 5.06 2.71 36.16
CA TYR A 64 4.17 2.73 35.00
C TYR A 64 4.92 2.34 33.71
N PRO A 65 4.47 1.30 32.97
CA PRO A 65 5.08 0.90 31.71
C PRO A 65 4.69 1.90 30.61
N LEU A 66 5.67 2.59 30.04
CA LEU A 66 5.50 3.39 28.82
C LEU A 66 5.41 2.50 27.58
N VAL A 67 6.17 1.40 27.58
CA VAL A 67 6.12 0.35 26.57
C VAL A 67 5.76 -0.94 27.28
N HIS A 68 4.66 -1.55 26.88
CA HIS A 68 4.29 -2.86 27.40
C HIS A 68 5.22 -3.91 26.77
N PRO A 69 5.86 -4.78 27.59
CA PRO A 69 6.70 -5.83 27.05
C PRO A 69 5.85 -6.74 26.14
N SER A 70 6.38 -7.07 24.98
CA SER A 70 5.75 -8.04 24.11
C SER A 70 5.73 -9.41 24.79
N ASN A 71 4.71 -10.25 24.53
CA ASN A 71 4.58 -11.58 25.14
C ASN A 71 5.79 -12.51 24.89
N GLN A 72 6.70 -12.16 23.98
CA GLN A 72 7.85 -12.97 23.58
C GLN A 72 9.13 -12.60 24.35
N ASP A 73 9.31 -11.32 24.73
CA ASP A 73 10.51 -10.85 25.43
C ASP A 73 10.16 -9.93 26.62
N ALA A 74 10.33 -10.44 27.83
CA ALA A 74 10.03 -9.71 29.08
C ALA A 74 10.96 -8.50 29.33
N ASP A 75 12.07 -8.38 28.59
CA ASP A 75 13.08 -7.32 28.71
C ASP A 75 12.84 -6.14 27.73
N ASP A 76 11.78 -6.20 26.92
CA ASP A 76 11.44 -5.17 25.92
C ASP A 76 10.55 -4.04 26.49
N GLY A 77 10.16 -4.15 27.75
CA GLY A 77 9.33 -3.16 28.44
C GLY A 77 10.13 -1.95 28.91
N VAL A 78 9.61 -0.75 28.66
CA VAL A 78 10.20 0.52 29.14
C VAL A 78 9.30 1.09 30.22
N VAL A 79 9.89 1.35 31.39
CA VAL A 79 9.19 1.88 32.55
C VAL A 79 9.59 3.33 32.80
N ILE A 80 8.64 4.16 33.18
CA ILE A 80 8.90 5.57 33.50
C ILE A 80 9.84 5.70 34.71
N PRO A 81 10.89 6.55 34.66
CA PRO A 81 11.79 6.70 35.79
C PRO A 81 11.12 7.52 36.91
N SER A 82 11.38 7.14 38.16
CA SER A 82 10.97 7.91 39.33
C SER A 82 11.91 9.10 39.57
N GLY A 83 11.83 10.11 38.71
CA GLY A 83 12.62 11.33 38.76
C GLY A 83 11.78 12.57 39.11
N LYS A 84 12.41 13.58 39.72
CA LYS A 84 11.82 14.91 39.96
C LYS A 84 12.57 16.03 39.25
N THR A 85 13.82 15.79 38.86
CA THR A 85 14.67 16.80 38.22
C THR A 85 14.98 16.44 36.78
N LYS A 86 15.22 17.46 35.95
CA LYS A 86 15.63 17.28 34.55
C LYS A 86 16.86 16.37 34.42
N ASP A 87 17.84 16.51 35.32
CA ASP A 87 19.08 15.73 35.26
C ASP A 87 18.84 14.23 35.48
N GLN A 88 17.90 13.86 36.36
CA GLN A 88 17.50 12.47 36.58
C GLN A 88 16.85 11.88 35.33
N PHE A 89 15.93 12.61 34.68
CA PHE A 89 15.34 12.19 33.42
C PHE A 89 16.38 12.11 32.29
N THR A 90 17.33 13.05 32.25
CA THR A 90 18.39 13.06 31.24
C THR A 90 19.34 11.86 31.41
N ALA A 91 19.69 11.52 32.66
CA ALA A 91 20.49 10.34 32.97
C ALA A 91 19.76 9.03 32.59
N TRP A 92 18.45 8.97 32.82
CA TRP A 92 17.64 7.83 32.38
C TRP A 92 17.57 7.71 30.86
N ILE A 93 17.35 8.81 30.13
CA ILE A 93 17.37 8.80 28.66
C ILE A 93 18.73 8.29 28.15
N ALA A 94 19.84 8.72 28.78
CA ALA A 94 21.18 8.26 28.42
C ALA A 94 21.45 6.78 28.77
N SER A 95 20.63 6.15 29.60
CA SER A 95 20.72 4.72 29.92
C SER A 95 19.98 3.82 28.92
N LEU A 96 19.12 4.40 28.07
CA LEU A 96 18.40 3.66 27.04
C LEU A 96 19.33 3.21 25.91
N PRO A 97 19.01 2.10 25.22
CA PRO A 97 19.77 1.65 24.06
C PRO A 97 19.78 2.69 22.93
N ASN A 98 20.85 2.71 22.14
CA ASN A 98 20.95 3.60 20.96
C ASN A 98 20.07 3.15 19.79
N SER A 99 19.68 1.87 19.77
CA SER A 99 18.80 1.28 18.76
C SER A 99 17.54 0.80 19.46
N ASN A 100 16.42 1.44 19.16
CA ASN A 100 15.13 1.13 19.78
C ASN A 100 14.32 0.24 18.83
N PRO A 101 13.76 -0.88 19.32
CA PRO A 101 12.96 -1.76 18.48
C PRO A 101 11.61 -1.13 18.10
N PRO A 102 11.01 -1.52 16.95
CA PRO A 102 9.69 -1.04 16.54
C PRO A 102 8.57 -1.33 17.56
N SER A 103 8.76 -2.33 18.43
CA SER A 103 7.82 -2.70 19.50
C SER A 103 7.57 -1.56 20.48
N TRP A 104 8.52 -0.63 20.66
CA TRP A 104 8.34 0.57 21.48
C TRP A 104 7.26 1.53 20.94
N LEU A 105 6.90 1.37 19.67
CA LEU A 105 5.80 2.10 19.01
C LEU A 105 4.53 1.25 18.86
N GLY A 106 4.49 0.07 19.48
CA GLY A 106 3.40 -0.91 19.30
C GLY A 106 3.43 -1.61 17.93
N LEU A 107 4.52 -1.44 17.17
CA LEU A 107 4.66 -2.01 15.82
C LEU A 107 5.32 -3.40 15.87
N PRO A 108 4.98 -4.30 14.94
CA PRO A 108 5.68 -5.57 14.81
C PRO A 108 7.16 -5.39 14.43
N CYS A 109 8.05 -6.26 14.90
CA CYS A 109 9.49 -6.19 14.60
C CYS A 109 9.79 -6.29 13.10
N SER A 110 8.92 -6.93 12.32
CA SER A 110 9.10 -7.02 10.86
C SER A 110 9.05 -5.68 10.13
N VAL A 111 8.48 -4.63 10.74
CA VAL A 111 8.49 -3.27 10.17
C VAL A 111 9.93 -2.79 9.94
N GLU A 112 10.88 -3.17 10.80
CA GLU A 112 12.29 -2.86 10.59
C GLU A 112 12.84 -3.54 9.33
N THR A 113 12.51 -4.82 9.13
CA THR A 113 12.82 -5.56 7.91
C THR A 113 12.25 -4.86 6.67
N MET A 114 10.99 -4.41 6.72
CA MET A 114 10.37 -3.66 5.61
C MET A 114 11.10 -2.34 5.33
N LEU A 115 11.49 -1.61 6.39
CA LEU A 115 12.24 -0.37 6.25
C LEU A 115 13.59 -0.60 5.57
N VAL A 116 14.33 -1.64 5.98
CA VAL A 116 15.61 -2.00 5.37
C VAL A 116 15.44 -2.46 3.91
N ILE A 117 14.41 -3.24 3.60
CA ILE A 117 14.08 -3.62 2.21
C ILE A 117 13.82 -2.37 1.36
N ASN A 118 12.99 -1.45 1.84
CA ASN A 118 12.68 -0.21 1.12
C ASN A 118 13.92 0.68 0.93
N GLN A 119 14.81 0.75 1.93
CA GLN A 119 16.09 1.43 1.78
C GLN A 119 16.96 0.75 0.73
N GLY A 120 17.03 -0.58 0.72
CA GLY A 120 17.71 -1.39 -0.30
C GLY A 120 17.19 -1.13 -1.71
N HIS A 121 15.87 -1.06 -1.90
CA HIS A 121 15.28 -0.72 -3.19
C HIS A 121 15.66 0.70 -3.64
N ARG A 122 15.65 1.68 -2.71
CA ARG A 122 16.07 3.06 -3.01
C ARG A 122 17.55 3.15 -3.40
N THR A 123 18.43 2.45 -2.69
CA THR A 123 19.87 2.45 -3.00
C THR A 123 20.16 1.79 -4.33
N LEU A 124 19.57 0.63 -4.61
CA LEU A 124 19.69 -0.04 -5.91
C LEU A 124 19.22 0.86 -7.05
N ARG A 125 18.10 1.56 -6.87
CA ARG A 125 17.60 2.52 -7.86
C ARG A 125 18.57 3.68 -8.09
N HIS A 126 19.13 4.26 -7.02
CA HIS A 126 20.13 5.32 -7.17
C HIS A 126 21.38 4.82 -7.89
N LEU A 127 21.83 3.59 -7.62
CA LEU A 127 22.94 2.98 -8.33
C LEU A 127 22.63 2.74 -9.81
N GLN A 128 21.42 2.28 -10.14
CA GLN A 128 20.98 2.13 -11.53
C GLN A 128 20.96 3.48 -12.25
N LEU A 129 20.43 4.54 -11.63
CA LEU A 129 20.43 5.88 -12.22
C LEU A 129 21.84 6.42 -12.43
N LEU A 130 22.78 6.12 -11.52
CA LEU A 130 24.19 6.49 -11.70
C LEU A 130 24.83 5.72 -12.86
N GLN A 131 24.53 4.43 -13.01
CA GLN A 131 25.00 3.62 -14.13
C GLN A 131 24.44 4.11 -15.47
N ASP A 132 23.13 4.35 -15.55
CA ASP A 132 22.46 4.85 -16.76
C ASP A 132 22.93 6.27 -17.11
N GLY A 133 23.16 7.12 -16.09
CA GLY A 133 23.72 8.45 -16.25
C GLY A 133 25.11 8.43 -16.86
N LEU A 134 25.98 7.50 -16.42
CA LEU A 134 27.31 7.31 -17.01
C LEU A 134 27.27 6.80 -18.46
N ASP A 135 26.28 5.96 -18.80
CA ASP A 135 26.12 5.43 -20.16
C ASP A 135 25.57 6.50 -21.13
N SER A 136 24.71 7.41 -20.64
CA SER A 136 24.15 8.50 -21.46
C SER A 136 25.20 9.54 -21.92
N VAL A 137 26.28 9.76 -21.16
CA VAL A 137 27.35 10.69 -21.55
C VAL A 137 28.21 10.14 -22.70
N ALA A 138 28.14 8.84 -22.98
CA ALA A 138 28.86 8.21 -24.09
C ALA A 138 28.12 8.34 -25.44
N ASP A 139 26.84 8.73 -25.43
CA ASP A 139 25.93 8.73 -26.58
C ASP A 139 25.73 10.14 -27.19
N ASP A 140 26.28 11.21 -26.58
CA ASP A 140 26.25 12.60 -27.07
C ASP A 140 27.33 12.86 -28.15
N ILE A 141 27.42 11.99 -29.16
CA ILE A 141 28.23 12.22 -30.36
C ILE A 141 27.35 12.23 -31.63
N ASP A 142 27.15 13.46 -32.10
CA ASP A 142 26.91 13.90 -33.50
C ASP A 142 25.47 13.95 -34.06
N ASP A 143 25.07 15.19 -34.37
CA ASP A 143 23.84 15.63 -35.02
C ASP A 143 23.96 15.51 -36.55
N GLY A 144 24.15 14.28 -37.05
CA GLY A 144 24.33 13.99 -38.47
C GLY A 144 23.83 12.59 -38.87
N ASP A 145 22.66 12.52 -39.51
CA ASP A 145 22.04 11.32 -40.10
C ASP A 145 21.89 10.10 -39.15
N ALA A 146 21.14 10.31 -38.07
CA ALA A 146 20.93 9.37 -36.95
C ALA A 146 20.35 7.99 -37.30
N THR A 147 19.79 7.78 -38.50
CA THR A 147 19.32 6.45 -38.94
C THR A 147 20.47 5.49 -39.23
N THR A 148 21.63 6.01 -39.65
CA THR A 148 22.77 5.18 -40.05
C THR A 148 23.65 4.81 -38.85
N THR A 149 23.70 5.65 -37.81
CA THR A 149 24.52 5.45 -36.59
C THR A 149 23.87 4.53 -35.54
N LEU A 150 22.53 4.45 -35.47
CA LEU A 150 21.82 3.50 -34.58
C LEU A 150 22.19 2.03 -34.87
N PHE A 151 22.47 1.71 -36.13
CA PHE A 151 22.79 0.35 -36.59
C PHE A 151 24.28 0.18 -36.99
N ALA A 152 25.09 1.23 -36.91
CA ALA A 152 26.53 1.15 -37.16
C ALA A 152 27.23 0.49 -35.96
N GLY A 153 28.03 -0.55 -36.24
CA GLY A 153 28.55 -1.48 -35.24
C GLY A 153 29.33 -0.84 -34.10
N GLY A 154 29.09 -1.35 -32.87
CA GLY A 154 29.71 -0.90 -31.63
C GLY A 154 28.80 -1.19 -30.43
N ALA A 155 28.52 -0.16 -29.63
CA ALA A 155 27.64 -0.21 -28.45
C ALA A 155 26.15 0.08 -28.77
N ALA A 156 25.86 0.97 -29.75
CA ALA A 156 24.51 1.30 -30.18
C ALA A 156 23.73 0.07 -30.67
N ALA A 157 24.38 -0.79 -31.46
CA ALA A 157 23.79 -2.05 -31.90
C ALA A 157 23.56 -3.06 -30.75
N ALA A 158 24.34 -3.01 -29.66
CA ALA A 158 24.27 -3.99 -28.58
C ALA A 158 23.05 -3.76 -27.67
N TRP A 159 22.77 -2.50 -27.28
CA TRP A 159 21.60 -2.20 -26.45
C TRP A 159 20.28 -2.38 -27.24
N ILE A 160 20.29 -2.09 -28.55
CA ILE A 160 19.16 -2.35 -29.45
C ILE A 160 18.89 -3.86 -29.58
N GLN A 161 19.93 -4.68 -29.73
CA GLN A 161 19.77 -6.14 -29.73
C GLN A 161 19.25 -6.66 -28.39
N ALA A 162 19.72 -6.11 -27.27
CA ALA A 162 19.21 -6.46 -25.95
C ALA A 162 17.73 -6.05 -25.79
N LEU A 163 17.36 -4.85 -26.25
CA LEU A 163 15.98 -4.38 -26.28
C LEU A 163 15.11 -5.29 -27.15
N HIS A 164 15.56 -5.67 -28.34
CA HIS A 164 14.84 -6.57 -29.23
C HIS A 164 14.49 -7.89 -28.53
N ARG A 165 15.47 -8.53 -27.87
CA ARG A 165 15.21 -9.76 -27.08
C ARG A 165 14.19 -9.55 -25.97
N LYS A 166 14.24 -8.40 -25.27
CA LYS A 166 13.25 -8.04 -24.23
C LYS A 166 11.86 -7.89 -24.85
N VAL A 167 11.73 -7.13 -25.93
CA VAL A 167 10.47 -6.88 -26.63
C VAL A 167 9.84 -8.16 -27.17
N THR A 168 10.62 -9.04 -27.81
CA THR A 168 10.13 -10.35 -28.26
C THR A 168 9.60 -11.18 -27.08
N THR A 169 10.29 -11.13 -25.94
CA THR A 169 9.85 -11.81 -24.71
C THR A 169 8.54 -11.24 -24.17
N TRP A 170 8.42 -9.91 -24.11
CA TRP A 170 7.23 -9.23 -23.62
C TRP A 170 6.02 -9.46 -24.54
N LEU A 171 6.20 -9.40 -25.85
CA LEU A 171 5.17 -9.73 -26.84
C LEU A 171 4.68 -11.18 -26.69
N ALA A 172 5.57 -12.11 -26.33
CA ALA A 172 5.18 -13.50 -26.06
C ALA A 172 4.42 -13.69 -24.74
N GLN A 173 4.67 -12.83 -23.74
CA GLN A 173 3.97 -12.86 -22.44
C GLN A 173 2.60 -12.19 -22.47
N LEU A 174 2.43 -11.18 -23.32
CA LEU A 174 1.13 -10.52 -23.50
C LEU A 174 0.20 -11.47 -24.28
N PRO A 175 -1.08 -11.57 -23.89
CA PRO A 175 -2.02 -12.40 -24.63
C PRO A 175 -2.14 -11.87 -26.06
N ARG A 176 -1.67 -12.68 -27.02
CA ARG A 176 -1.54 -12.34 -28.45
C ARG A 176 -2.78 -11.63 -28.96
N SER A 177 -2.67 -10.31 -29.12
CA SER A 177 -3.45 -9.35 -29.93
C SER A 177 -4.92 -9.66 -30.25
N SER A 178 -5.62 -10.43 -29.41
CA SER A 178 -7.03 -10.69 -29.51
C SER A 178 -7.68 -9.93 -28.38
N ALA A 179 -8.30 -8.81 -28.75
CA ALA A 179 -9.19 -8.06 -27.89
C ALA A 179 -10.09 -9.07 -27.16
N ILE A 180 -10.29 -8.84 -25.86
CA ILE A 180 -11.24 -9.60 -25.08
C ILE A 180 -12.60 -9.43 -25.78
N ARG A 181 -13.13 -10.53 -26.31
CA ARG A 181 -14.39 -10.50 -27.04
C ARG A 181 -15.52 -10.23 -26.05
N VAL A 182 -16.34 -9.25 -26.38
CA VAL A 182 -17.62 -9.01 -25.71
C VAL A 182 -18.69 -9.54 -26.66
N ASN A 183 -19.47 -10.52 -26.22
CA ASN A 183 -20.65 -10.95 -26.95
C ASN A 183 -21.66 -9.80 -26.87
N THR A 184 -21.75 -9.01 -27.94
CA THR A 184 -22.61 -7.82 -28.04
C THR A 184 -23.89 -8.09 -28.84
N ASP A 185 -23.91 -9.21 -29.58
CA ASP A 185 -24.95 -9.49 -30.59
C ASP A 185 -26.02 -10.51 -30.13
N ASP A 186 -25.98 -10.98 -28.87
CA ASP A 186 -26.99 -11.89 -28.32
C ASP A 186 -28.11 -11.11 -27.61
N ASP A 187 -29.37 -11.57 -27.71
CA ASP A 187 -30.50 -11.04 -26.90
C ASP A 187 -30.20 -11.07 -25.38
N ASP A 188 -29.30 -11.98 -24.98
CA ASP A 188 -28.75 -12.10 -23.63
C ASP A 188 -27.82 -10.94 -23.24
N ALA A 189 -27.18 -10.27 -24.20
CA ALA A 189 -26.33 -9.10 -23.93
C ALA A 189 -27.19 -7.90 -23.53
N ALA A 190 -28.30 -7.63 -24.24
CA ALA A 190 -29.20 -6.53 -23.92
C ALA A 190 -29.81 -6.67 -22.51
N THR A 191 -30.14 -7.89 -22.10
CA THR A 191 -30.59 -8.19 -20.73
C THR A 191 -29.45 -8.10 -19.72
N ALA A 192 -28.24 -8.57 -20.04
CA ALA A 192 -27.06 -8.41 -19.19
C ALA A 192 -26.71 -6.93 -18.95
N PHE A 193 -26.87 -6.07 -19.96
CA PHE A 193 -26.70 -4.63 -19.85
C PHE A 193 -27.71 -3.95 -18.91
N THR A 194 -28.74 -4.62 -18.41
CA THR A 194 -29.55 -4.07 -17.31
C THR A 194 -28.81 -4.15 -15.96
N ASN A 195 -27.86 -5.08 -15.82
CA ASN A 195 -27.12 -5.29 -14.59
C ASN A 195 -25.97 -4.26 -14.44
N PRO A 196 -25.88 -3.52 -13.33
CA PRO A 196 -24.85 -2.50 -13.13
C PRO A 196 -23.43 -3.08 -13.03
N VAL A 197 -23.28 -4.30 -12.49
CA VAL A 197 -21.97 -4.98 -12.39
C VAL A 197 -21.48 -5.39 -13.77
N TYR A 198 -22.37 -5.87 -14.64
CA TYR A 198 -22.03 -6.18 -16.03
C TYR A 198 -21.56 -4.93 -16.78
N ARG A 199 -22.25 -3.79 -16.62
CA ARG A 199 -21.82 -2.50 -17.21
C ARG A 199 -20.43 -2.08 -16.73
N CYS A 200 -20.15 -2.28 -15.44
CA CYS A 200 -18.84 -2.00 -14.86
C CYS A 200 -17.76 -2.89 -15.51
N LEU A 201 -17.98 -4.21 -15.56
CA LEU A 201 -17.06 -5.16 -16.18
C LEU A 201 -16.83 -4.86 -17.67
N HIS A 202 -17.89 -4.54 -18.41
CA HIS A 202 -17.81 -4.15 -19.81
C HIS A 202 -16.91 -2.93 -20.02
N ARG A 203 -17.10 -1.88 -19.21
CA ARG A 203 -16.25 -0.68 -19.24
C ARG A 203 -14.79 -1.01 -18.94
N GLU A 204 -14.51 -1.85 -17.95
CA GLU A 204 -13.15 -2.28 -17.63
C GLU A 204 -12.50 -3.04 -18.80
N VAL A 205 -13.27 -3.87 -19.50
CA VAL A 205 -12.80 -4.58 -20.70
C VAL A 205 -12.48 -3.62 -21.85
N GLU A 206 -13.29 -2.59 -22.08
CA GLU A 206 -13.01 -1.56 -23.09
C GLU A 206 -11.71 -0.81 -22.79
N LEU A 207 -11.51 -0.42 -21.53
CA LEU A 207 -10.28 0.26 -21.09
C LEU A 207 -9.06 -0.65 -21.24
N ALA A 208 -9.18 -1.92 -20.82
CA ALA A 208 -8.11 -2.91 -20.95
C ALA A 208 -7.76 -3.19 -22.41
N ASN A 209 -8.75 -3.33 -23.30
CA ASN A 209 -8.53 -3.55 -24.73
C ASN A 209 -7.83 -2.34 -25.37
N LYS A 210 -8.24 -1.11 -25.02
CA LYS A 210 -7.60 0.12 -25.52
C LYS A 210 -6.13 0.19 -25.09
N LEU A 211 -5.85 -0.09 -23.82
CA LEU A 211 -4.49 -0.09 -23.30
C LEU A 211 -3.65 -1.22 -23.89
N LEU A 212 -4.20 -2.43 -23.99
CA LEU A 212 -3.53 -3.58 -24.58
C LEU A 212 -3.13 -3.28 -26.04
N ALA A 213 -4.05 -2.74 -26.84
CA ALA A 213 -3.76 -2.36 -28.23
C ALA A 213 -2.66 -1.29 -28.33
N ASN A 214 -2.67 -0.30 -27.43
CA ASN A 214 -1.61 0.72 -27.37
C ASN A 214 -0.24 0.10 -27.04
N VAL A 215 -0.18 -0.77 -26.02
CA VAL A 215 1.07 -1.44 -25.62
C VAL A 215 1.57 -2.37 -26.72
N THR A 216 0.71 -3.23 -27.28
CA THR A 216 1.13 -4.20 -28.30
C THR A 216 1.55 -3.51 -29.59
N SER A 217 0.81 -2.49 -30.05
CA SER A 217 1.18 -1.76 -31.26
C SER A 217 2.52 -1.03 -31.13
N LEU A 218 2.81 -0.44 -29.95
CA LEU A 218 4.12 0.17 -29.71
C LEU A 218 5.24 -0.87 -29.71
N LEU A 219 5.04 -2.01 -29.03
CA LEU A 219 6.03 -3.07 -28.96
C LEU A 219 6.29 -3.72 -30.34
N GLU A 220 5.23 -3.98 -31.12
CA GLU A 220 5.34 -4.48 -32.50
C GLU A 220 6.06 -3.47 -33.42
N TYR A 221 5.80 -2.17 -33.25
CA TYR A 221 6.51 -1.14 -33.99
C TYR A 221 8.00 -1.11 -33.63
N ILE A 222 8.34 -1.20 -32.34
CA ILE A 222 9.72 -1.27 -31.86
C ILE A 222 10.41 -2.53 -32.37
N ASP A 223 9.73 -3.68 -32.39
CA ASP A 223 10.24 -4.92 -32.96
C ASP A 223 10.58 -4.77 -34.46
N GLY A 224 9.71 -4.11 -35.22
CA GLY A 224 9.94 -3.77 -36.62
C GLY A 224 11.11 -2.79 -36.83
N VAL A 225 11.31 -1.82 -35.92
CA VAL A 225 12.47 -0.93 -35.92
C VAL A 225 13.76 -1.71 -35.61
N CYS A 226 13.75 -2.56 -34.58
CA CYS A 226 14.89 -3.40 -34.21
C CYS A 226 15.30 -4.38 -35.32
N SER A 227 14.32 -4.86 -36.09
CA SER A 227 14.54 -5.73 -37.26
C SER A 227 14.89 -4.96 -38.54
N ASN A 228 15.08 -3.64 -38.45
CA ASN A 228 15.38 -2.74 -39.58
C ASN A 228 14.31 -2.75 -40.70
N ALA A 229 13.07 -3.11 -40.35
CA ALA A 229 11.93 -3.10 -41.27
C ALA A 229 11.19 -1.76 -41.28
N LEU A 230 11.26 -1.02 -40.17
CA LEU A 230 10.61 0.28 -39.97
C LEU A 230 11.63 1.35 -39.57
N LYS A 231 11.37 2.59 -39.96
CA LYS A 231 12.19 3.74 -39.53
C LYS A 231 11.69 4.27 -38.19
N PRO A 232 12.57 4.55 -37.22
CA PRO A 232 12.16 5.08 -35.92
C PRO A 232 11.70 6.54 -36.02
N THR A 233 10.59 6.87 -35.35
CA THR A 233 10.17 8.27 -35.10
C THR A 233 10.85 8.81 -33.83
N SER A 234 10.82 10.13 -33.59
CA SER A 234 11.36 10.71 -32.33
C SER A 234 10.70 10.10 -31.09
N ALA A 235 9.37 10.06 -31.05
CA ALA A 235 8.63 9.48 -29.93
C ALA A 235 8.96 8.00 -29.69
N VAL A 236 9.17 7.22 -30.76
CA VAL A 236 9.56 5.80 -30.63
C VAL A 236 10.99 5.67 -30.13
N ARG A 237 11.92 6.54 -30.53
CA ARG A 237 13.30 6.54 -29.96
C ARG A 237 13.29 6.78 -28.46
N ASP A 238 12.48 7.74 -27.99
CA ASP A 238 12.34 8.03 -26.57
C ASP A 238 11.72 6.84 -25.81
N ALA A 239 10.69 6.22 -26.39
CA ALA A 239 10.09 5.00 -25.84
C ALA A 239 11.09 3.83 -25.79
N MET A 240 11.89 3.62 -26.84
CA MET A 240 12.93 2.58 -26.87
C MET A 240 13.95 2.77 -25.74
N ARG A 241 14.39 4.01 -25.48
CA ARG A 241 15.31 4.33 -24.38
C ARG A 241 14.68 4.07 -23.02
N SER A 242 13.45 4.55 -22.81
CA SER A 242 12.70 4.34 -21.56
C SER A 242 12.48 2.85 -21.27
N LEU A 243 12.05 2.07 -22.26
CA LEU A 243 11.82 0.63 -22.11
C LEU A 243 13.13 -0.14 -21.90
N HIS A 244 14.23 0.27 -22.53
CA HIS A 244 15.53 -0.34 -22.31
C HIS A 244 16.00 -0.21 -20.86
N GLN A 245 15.77 0.97 -20.27
CA GLN A 245 16.04 1.34 -18.87
C GLN A 245 15.02 0.77 -17.87
N ASP A 246 14.11 -0.12 -18.31
CA ASP A 246 13.07 -0.74 -17.48
C ASP A 246 12.10 0.28 -16.85
N GLN A 247 11.92 1.43 -17.51
CA GLN A 247 11.01 2.49 -17.12
C GLN A 247 9.70 2.40 -17.91
N LEU A 248 8.60 2.74 -17.23
CA LEU A 248 7.26 2.74 -17.81
C LEU A 248 6.98 4.08 -18.51
N PRO A 249 6.54 4.08 -19.79
CA PRO A 249 6.06 5.28 -20.46
C PRO A 249 4.95 6.00 -19.67
N SER A 250 4.94 7.33 -19.72
CA SER A 250 3.97 8.19 -19.01
C SER A 250 2.51 7.86 -19.35
N ASP A 251 2.25 7.55 -20.61
CA ASP A 251 0.90 7.29 -21.12
C ASP A 251 0.32 6.01 -20.54
N TRP A 252 1.17 5.01 -20.28
CA TRP A 252 0.76 3.75 -19.66
C TRP A 252 0.54 3.94 -18.16
N ARG A 253 1.36 4.77 -17.52
CA ARG A 253 1.30 5.07 -16.09
C ARG A 253 0.00 5.74 -15.64
N THR A 254 -0.63 6.50 -16.53
CA THR A 254 -1.87 7.25 -16.23
C THR A 254 -3.15 6.45 -16.48
N SER A 255 -3.03 5.24 -17.04
CA SER A 255 -4.19 4.42 -17.41
C SER A 255 -4.96 3.86 -16.20
N TYR A 256 -4.26 3.52 -15.13
CA TYR A 256 -4.83 3.10 -13.85
C TYR A 256 -3.83 3.34 -12.71
N ALA A 257 -4.31 3.28 -11.46
CA ALA A 257 -3.48 3.53 -10.30
C ALA A 257 -2.42 2.43 -10.12
N ILE A 258 -1.15 2.83 -10.17
CA ILE A 258 0.02 1.94 -9.97
C ILE A 258 1.02 2.55 -8.97
N PRO A 259 1.90 1.75 -8.35
CA PRO A 259 2.88 2.23 -7.40
C PRO A 259 3.86 3.18 -8.06
N PRO A 260 4.31 4.24 -7.36
CA PRO A 260 5.22 5.26 -7.87
C PRO A 260 6.54 4.71 -8.41
N HIS A 261 6.93 3.49 -8.01
CA HIS A 261 8.26 2.91 -8.29
C HIS A 261 8.19 1.51 -8.90
N ILE A 262 7.04 1.14 -9.49
CA ILE A 262 6.92 -0.11 -10.24
C ILE A 262 7.84 -0.10 -11.46
N SER A 263 8.57 -1.20 -11.67
CA SER A 263 9.39 -1.42 -12.86
C SER A 263 8.52 -1.83 -14.06
N LEU A 264 9.06 -1.67 -15.27
CA LEU A 264 8.35 -2.08 -16.49
C LEU A 264 8.06 -3.59 -16.49
N HIS A 265 9.03 -4.43 -16.09
CA HIS A 265 8.83 -5.88 -16.09
C HIS A 265 7.78 -6.36 -15.06
N GLU A 266 7.78 -5.80 -13.85
CA GLU A 266 6.74 -6.09 -12.84
C GLU A 266 5.36 -5.65 -13.35
N TRP A 267 5.29 -4.46 -13.96
CA TRP A 267 4.05 -3.95 -14.52
C TRP A 267 3.52 -4.82 -15.67
N LEU A 268 4.38 -5.27 -16.60
CA LEU A 268 3.97 -6.14 -17.71
C LEU A 268 3.44 -7.50 -17.21
N ALA A 269 4.10 -8.07 -16.20
CA ALA A 269 3.65 -9.32 -15.60
C ALA A 269 2.29 -9.17 -14.90
N ASP A 270 2.10 -8.10 -14.13
CA ASP A 270 0.82 -7.76 -13.48
C ASP A 270 -0.27 -7.45 -14.52
N PHE A 271 0.03 -6.64 -15.54
CA PHE A 271 -0.89 -6.30 -16.61
C PHE A 271 -1.35 -7.53 -17.39
N SER A 272 -0.46 -8.47 -17.69
CA SER A 272 -0.82 -9.75 -18.34
C SER A 272 -1.80 -10.55 -17.48
N LYS A 273 -1.58 -10.63 -16.16
CA LYS A 273 -2.52 -11.28 -15.21
C LYS A 273 -3.88 -10.57 -15.20
N ARG A 274 -3.92 -9.23 -15.20
CA ARG A 274 -5.18 -8.45 -15.24
C ARG A 274 -5.98 -8.70 -16.50
N VAL A 275 -5.33 -8.70 -17.67
CA VAL A 275 -5.99 -9.00 -18.95
C VAL A 275 -6.51 -10.45 -18.96
N ALA A 276 -5.75 -11.40 -18.41
CA ALA A 276 -6.20 -12.78 -18.27
C ALA A 276 -7.42 -12.91 -17.34
N GLN A 277 -7.43 -12.18 -16.21
CA GLN A 277 -8.55 -12.12 -15.29
C GLN A 277 -9.82 -11.57 -15.96
N LEU A 278 -9.73 -10.44 -16.66
CA LEU A 278 -10.87 -9.86 -17.38
C LEU A 278 -11.41 -10.82 -18.46
N ARG A 279 -10.51 -11.48 -19.19
CA ARG A 279 -10.91 -12.52 -20.16
C ARG A 279 -11.66 -13.68 -19.48
N HIS A 280 -11.18 -14.11 -18.32
CA HIS A 280 -11.84 -15.17 -17.55
C HIS A 280 -13.22 -14.72 -17.06
N LEU A 281 -13.34 -13.54 -16.47
CA LEU A 281 -14.62 -13.00 -15.98
C LEU A 281 -15.65 -12.85 -17.10
N MET A 282 -15.23 -12.40 -18.28
CA MET A 282 -16.11 -12.31 -19.45
C MET A 282 -16.52 -13.66 -20.04
N SER A 283 -15.80 -14.74 -19.72
CA SER A 283 -16.17 -16.10 -20.15
C SER A 283 -17.18 -16.78 -19.21
N LEU A 284 -17.38 -16.24 -18.01
CA LEU A 284 -18.29 -16.80 -17.01
C LEU A 284 -19.72 -16.28 -17.20
N PRO A 285 -20.75 -17.10 -16.90
CA PRO A 285 -22.12 -16.62 -16.76
C PRO A 285 -22.21 -15.52 -15.69
N LEU A 286 -23.06 -14.52 -15.92
CA LEU A 286 -23.23 -13.37 -15.00
C LEU A 286 -23.58 -13.81 -13.56
N ALA A 287 -24.34 -14.90 -13.42
CA ALA A 287 -24.68 -15.46 -12.11
C ALA A 287 -23.46 -15.96 -11.33
N ASP A 288 -22.49 -16.56 -12.02
CA ASP A 288 -21.27 -17.10 -11.41
C ASP A 288 -20.31 -15.99 -11.02
N VAL A 289 -20.25 -14.91 -11.82
CA VAL A 289 -19.49 -13.69 -11.49
C VAL A 289 -20.02 -13.06 -10.19
N LEU A 290 -21.33 -13.08 -9.99
CA LEU A 290 -21.97 -12.46 -8.82
C LEU A 290 -22.03 -13.35 -7.58
N SER A 291 -21.63 -14.63 -7.67
CA SER A 291 -21.57 -15.64 -6.60
C SER A 291 -22.41 -15.29 -5.36
N GLN A 292 -23.74 -15.21 -5.55
CA GLN A 292 -24.66 -14.80 -4.50
C GLN A 292 -24.76 -15.94 -3.47
N ARG A 293 -24.02 -15.86 -2.36
CA ARG A 293 -24.54 -16.49 -1.14
C ARG A 293 -25.82 -15.76 -0.80
N GLN A 294 -26.95 -16.45 -0.86
CA GLN A 294 -28.22 -15.95 -0.33
C GLN A 294 -28.06 -15.82 1.19
N HIS A 295 -27.69 -14.63 1.65
CA HIS A 295 -27.82 -14.25 3.05
C HIS A 295 -29.07 -13.37 3.17
N ASP A 296 -29.92 -13.66 4.15
CA ASP A 296 -31.33 -13.26 4.26
C ASP A 296 -31.66 -11.74 4.31
N SER A 297 -30.75 -10.80 4.05
CA SER A 297 -31.09 -9.38 4.24
C SER A 297 -30.22 -8.32 3.56
N GLY A 298 -29.26 -8.67 2.71
CA GLY A 298 -28.45 -7.66 2.03
C GLY A 298 -27.59 -8.26 0.93
N GLY A 299 -27.60 -7.63 -0.24
CA GLY A 299 -26.76 -8.05 -1.36
C GLY A 299 -25.28 -8.08 -0.96
N GLY A 300 -24.51 -8.94 -1.62
CA GLY A 300 -23.09 -9.12 -1.34
C GLY A 300 -22.40 -9.88 -2.46
N PHE A 301 -21.07 -9.94 -2.39
CA PHE A 301 -20.24 -10.60 -3.38
C PHE A 301 -18.96 -11.15 -2.75
N ASN A 302 -18.41 -12.19 -3.36
CA ASN A 302 -17.12 -12.74 -2.97
C ASN A 302 -15.97 -11.92 -3.58
N VAL A 303 -14.90 -11.73 -2.83
CA VAL A 303 -13.66 -11.09 -3.27
C VAL A 303 -12.48 -11.90 -2.79
N SER A 304 -11.52 -12.14 -3.67
CA SER A 304 -10.27 -12.83 -3.36
C SER A 304 -9.06 -11.94 -3.63
N GLY A 305 -7.91 -12.31 -3.08
CA GLY A 305 -6.65 -11.59 -3.26
C GLY A 305 -6.37 -10.50 -2.22
N PHE A 306 -7.27 -10.32 -1.24
CA PHE A 306 -7.00 -9.45 -0.11
C PHE A 306 -5.85 -9.97 0.75
N HIS A 307 -5.07 -9.04 1.28
CA HIS A 307 -4.11 -9.31 2.35
C HIS A 307 -4.46 -8.44 3.55
N ILE A 308 -4.16 -8.95 4.74
CA ILE A 308 -4.28 -8.22 6.00
C ILE A 308 -2.90 -7.84 6.51
N GLN A 309 -2.78 -6.61 6.99
CA GLN A 309 -1.57 -6.05 7.56
C GLN A 309 -1.77 -5.73 9.04
N GLY A 310 -0.71 -5.87 9.83
CA GLY A 310 -0.72 -5.54 11.24
C GLY A 310 -1.39 -6.60 12.14
N ILE A 311 -2.06 -7.62 11.60
CA ILE A 311 -2.58 -8.80 12.31
C ILE A 311 -2.70 -9.98 11.32
N GLN A 312 -2.99 -11.18 11.82
CA GLN A 312 -3.35 -12.34 10.99
C GLN A 312 -4.75 -12.85 11.31
N TRP A 313 -5.41 -13.42 10.30
CA TRP A 313 -6.65 -14.16 10.45
C TRP A 313 -6.36 -15.64 10.71
N THR A 314 -6.95 -16.22 11.75
CA THR A 314 -6.78 -17.63 12.09
C THR A 314 -7.83 -18.50 11.42
N GLN A 315 -7.45 -19.75 11.10
CA GLN A 315 -8.38 -20.76 10.54
C GLN A 315 -9.54 -21.09 11.50
N SER A 316 -9.37 -20.83 12.80
CA SER A 316 -10.41 -20.98 13.83
C SER A 316 -11.46 -19.86 13.84
N GLY A 317 -11.33 -18.84 12.96
CA GLY A 317 -12.32 -17.78 12.82
C GLY A 317 -12.10 -16.60 13.78
N GLY A 318 -10.90 -16.01 13.77
CA GLY A 318 -10.60 -14.83 14.59
C GLY A 318 -9.32 -14.11 14.18
N PHE A 319 -9.01 -13.03 14.88
CA PHE A 319 -7.79 -12.26 14.69
C PHE A 319 -6.77 -12.60 15.76
N THR A 320 -5.49 -12.58 15.41
CA THR A 320 -4.40 -12.64 16.38
C THR A 320 -3.22 -11.78 15.94
N ALA A 321 -2.40 -11.37 16.89
CA ALA A 321 -1.16 -10.68 16.60
C ALA A 321 -0.23 -11.57 15.76
N THR A 322 0.52 -10.94 14.87
CA THR A 322 1.53 -11.56 14.01
C THR A 322 2.67 -10.60 13.77
N ASP A 323 3.87 -11.14 13.62
CA ASP A 323 5.03 -10.40 13.13
C ASP A 323 5.17 -10.50 11.61
N ALA A 324 4.28 -11.20 10.90
CA ALA A 324 4.25 -11.10 9.45
C ALA A 324 3.87 -9.68 9.01
N LEU A 325 4.56 -9.16 7.98
CA LEU A 325 4.25 -7.85 7.38
C LEU A 325 2.81 -7.80 6.84
N GLU A 326 2.41 -8.90 6.24
CA GLU A 326 1.08 -9.11 5.70
C GLU A 326 0.78 -10.61 5.65
N SER A 327 -0.50 -10.94 5.72
CA SER A 327 -0.99 -12.32 5.59
C SER A 327 -2.06 -12.37 4.50
N PRO A 328 -2.02 -13.34 3.57
CA PRO A 328 -3.08 -13.51 2.59
C PRO A 328 -4.38 -13.91 3.30
N LEU A 329 -5.49 -13.40 2.79
CA LEU A 329 -6.82 -13.83 3.20
C LEU A 329 -7.42 -14.77 2.15
N ASP A 330 -8.16 -15.76 2.62
CA ASP A 330 -9.04 -16.54 1.77
C ASP A 330 -10.13 -15.65 1.16
N THR A 331 -10.90 -16.20 0.21
CA THR A 331 -12.04 -15.51 -0.39
C THR A 331 -12.98 -14.97 0.68
N LEU A 332 -13.08 -13.64 0.74
CA LEU A 332 -13.96 -12.91 1.66
C LEU A 332 -15.33 -12.72 1.02
N TYR A 333 -16.38 -12.76 1.84
CA TYR A 333 -17.72 -12.36 1.41
C TYR A 333 -18.02 -10.97 1.96
N LEU A 334 -18.12 -9.98 1.06
CA LEU A 334 -18.50 -8.61 1.42
C LEU A 334 -20.00 -8.47 1.25
N SER A 335 -20.69 -7.95 2.27
CA SER A 335 -22.13 -7.76 2.25
C SER A 335 -22.52 -6.38 2.71
N TRP A 336 -23.51 -5.79 2.04
CA TRP A 336 -24.15 -4.57 2.48
C TRP A 336 -25.13 -4.92 3.60
N ARG A 337 -24.99 -4.27 4.75
CA ARG A 337 -25.90 -4.43 5.89
C ARG A 337 -26.32 -3.06 6.40
N VAL A 338 -27.51 -3.00 7.00
CA VAL A 338 -27.92 -1.81 7.76
C VAL A 338 -26.92 -1.62 8.89
N ALA A 339 -26.38 -0.41 9.02
CA ALA A 339 -25.47 -0.08 10.10
C ALA A 339 -26.17 -0.36 11.45
N LEU A 340 -25.55 -1.19 12.27
CA LEU A 340 -25.94 -1.37 13.66
C LEU A 340 -25.10 -0.35 14.45
N ASP A 341 -25.76 0.68 14.97
CA ASP A 341 -25.11 1.64 15.87
C ASP A 341 -24.67 0.91 17.17
N ASP A 342 -23.50 1.28 17.69
CA ASP A 342 -22.97 0.86 19.01
C ASP A 342 -22.81 -0.65 19.25
N VAL A 343 -22.27 -1.40 18.28
CA VAL A 343 -21.76 -2.75 18.54
C VAL A 343 -20.31 -2.65 19.04
N PRO A 344 -20.01 -2.93 20.33
CA PRO A 344 -18.70 -2.70 20.92
C PRO A 344 -17.59 -3.59 20.34
N THR A 345 -17.95 -4.71 19.71
CA THR A 345 -17.02 -5.63 19.03
C THR A 345 -16.73 -5.23 17.58
N LEU A 346 -17.52 -4.32 17.01
CA LEU A 346 -17.36 -3.91 15.62
C LEU A 346 -16.21 -2.92 15.49
N ARG A 347 -15.29 -3.19 14.56
CA ARG A 347 -14.17 -2.32 14.23
C ARG A 347 -14.21 -1.98 12.74
N LYS A 348 -14.01 -0.71 12.40
CA LYS A 348 -13.88 -0.27 11.02
C LYS A 348 -12.44 -0.44 10.57
N LEU A 349 -12.24 -1.02 9.39
CA LEU A 349 -10.94 -1.25 8.79
C LEU A 349 -10.84 -0.54 7.44
N PRO A 350 -9.76 0.22 7.20
CA PRO A 350 -9.50 0.78 5.90
C PRO A 350 -9.04 -0.32 4.93
N VAL A 351 -9.58 -0.28 3.72
CA VAL A 351 -9.14 -1.09 2.59
C VAL A 351 -8.36 -0.20 1.64
N TYR A 352 -7.05 -0.41 1.55
CA TYR A 352 -6.17 0.30 0.64
C TYR A 352 -5.99 -0.46 -0.67
N LEU A 353 -5.67 0.28 -1.73
CA LEU A 353 -5.32 -0.31 -3.03
C LEU A 353 -4.11 -1.25 -2.89
N ASN A 354 -3.07 -0.85 -2.16
CA ASN A 354 -1.85 -1.65 -1.96
C ASN A 354 -1.17 -1.28 -0.64
N ALA A 355 -0.05 -1.95 -0.35
CA ALA A 355 0.74 -1.78 0.88
C ALA A 355 1.28 -0.35 1.13
N GLN A 356 1.23 0.55 0.15
CA GLN A 356 1.69 1.93 0.32
C GLN A 356 0.66 2.82 1.02
N ARG A 357 -0.59 2.37 1.13
CA ARG A 357 -1.69 3.07 1.81
C ARG A 357 -1.95 4.50 1.32
N LEU A 358 -1.59 4.80 0.06
CA LEU A 358 -1.80 6.12 -0.56
C LEU A 358 -3.21 6.31 -1.12
N VAL A 359 -3.91 5.21 -1.44
CA VAL A 359 -5.24 5.23 -2.03
C VAL A 359 -6.15 4.32 -1.21
N MET A 360 -7.05 4.91 -0.43
CA MET A 360 -8.12 4.18 0.26
C MET A 360 -9.27 3.91 -0.72
N LEU A 361 -9.72 2.66 -0.78
CA LEU A 361 -10.82 2.24 -1.63
C LEU A 361 -12.17 2.38 -0.92
N PHE A 362 -12.27 1.83 0.29
CA PHE A 362 -13.47 1.86 1.13
C PHE A 362 -13.12 1.41 2.56
N GLU A 363 -14.10 1.47 3.45
CA GLU A 363 -14.01 0.92 4.81
C GLU A 363 -14.86 -0.34 4.93
N VAL A 364 -14.37 -1.35 5.65
CA VAL A 364 -15.14 -2.55 5.99
C VAL A 364 -15.30 -2.65 7.50
N ALA A 365 -16.50 -2.98 7.95
CA ALA A 365 -16.74 -3.28 9.36
C ALA A 365 -16.49 -4.77 9.61
N VAL A 366 -15.65 -5.08 10.59
CA VAL A 366 -15.34 -6.45 11.02
C VAL A 366 -15.71 -6.64 12.48
N ASP A 367 -16.23 -7.83 12.80
CA ASP A 367 -16.50 -8.22 14.17
C ASP A 367 -15.20 -8.75 14.80
N VAL A 368 -14.74 -8.07 15.84
CA VAL A 368 -13.53 -8.42 16.59
C VAL A 368 -13.98 -8.82 18.00
N PRO A 369 -14.02 -10.12 18.31
CA PRO A 369 -14.41 -10.58 19.63
C PRO A 369 -13.50 -9.96 20.71
N PRO A 370 -14.04 -9.58 21.88
CA PRO A 370 -13.22 -9.07 22.97
C PRO A 370 -12.25 -10.18 23.38
N SER A 371 -10.96 -9.96 23.14
CA SER A 371 -9.90 -10.88 23.53
C SER A 371 -8.85 -10.13 24.32
N THR A 372 -8.25 -10.78 25.31
CA THR A 372 -7.15 -10.20 26.10
C THR A 372 -5.89 -9.99 25.27
N LEU A 373 -5.80 -10.62 24.09
CA LEU A 373 -4.65 -10.56 23.19
C LEU A 373 -4.71 -9.42 22.18
N LEU A 374 -5.89 -8.85 21.93
CA LEU A 374 -6.12 -7.74 21.00
C LEU A 374 -7.04 -6.72 21.68
N SER A 375 -6.46 -5.98 22.63
CA SER A 375 -7.09 -4.78 23.19
C SER A 375 -7.26 -3.69 22.11
N ASP A 376 -8.12 -2.71 22.39
CA ASP A 376 -8.37 -1.60 21.46
C ASP A 376 -7.12 -0.76 21.17
N HIS A 377 -6.25 -0.59 22.17
CA HIS A 377 -4.99 0.11 21.97
C HIS A 377 -4.02 -0.69 21.08
N ILE A 378 -3.89 -2.01 21.28
CA ILE A 378 -3.03 -2.86 20.44
C ILE A 378 -3.52 -2.83 18.98
N TRP A 379 -4.84 -2.86 18.78
CA TRP A 379 -5.42 -2.79 17.43
C TRP A 379 -5.09 -1.47 16.73
N ALA A 380 -5.25 -0.35 17.43
CA ALA A 380 -4.95 0.98 16.90
C ALA A 380 -3.45 1.15 16.63
N GLU A 381 -2.58 0.79 17.57
CA GLU A 381 -1.12 0.89 17.45
C GLU A 381 -0.56 0.01 16.32
N ARG A 382 -1.14 -1.17 16.09
CA ARG A 382 -0.77 -2.04 14.97
C ARG A 382 -1.24 -1.54 13.60
N ALA A 383 -2.01 -0.45 13.56
CA ALA A 383 -2.47 0.21 12.35
C ALA A 383 -3.04 -0.80 11.33
N VAL A 384 -3.98 -1.63 11.79
CA VAL A 384 -4.54 -2.73 11.00
C VAL A 384 -5.22 -2.22 9.74
N ALA A 385 -4.94 -2.86 8.61
CA ALA A 385 -5.56 -2.52 7.33
C ALA A 385 -5.64 -3.72 6.40
N LEU A 386 -6.54 -3.64 5.42
CA LEU A 386 -6.60 -4.56 4.29
C LEU A 386 -5.96 -3.94 3.05
N THR A 387 -5.33 -4.76 2.22
CA THR A 387 -4.79 -4.34 0.92
C THR A 387 -5.39 -5.20 -0.20
N ALA A 388 -5.91 -4.54 -1.23
CA ALA A 388 -6.62 -5.18 -2.34
C ALA A 388 -5.69 -5.76 -3.40
N TRP A 389 -4.46 -5.26 -3.48
CA TRP A 389 -3.52 -5.64 -4.53
C TRP A 389 -2.08 -5.68 -4.01
N LYS A 390 -1.41 -6.75 -4.42
CA LYS A 390 -0.01 -7.05 -4.19
C LYS A 390 0.62 -7.43 -5.53
N LEU A 391 1.76 -6.82 -5.84
CA LEU A 391 2.55 -7.08 -7.04
C LEU A 391 3.19 -8.46 -7.02
#